data_AF-A0A8T6H1Q4-F1
#
_entry.id   AF-A0A8T6H1Q4-F1
#
_cell.length_a   1.000
_cell.length_b   1.000
_cell.length_c   1.000
_cell.angle_alpha   90.00
_cell.angle_beta   90.00
_cell.angle_gamma   90.00
#
_symmetry.space_group_name_H-M   'P 1'
#
loop_
_entity.id
_entity.type
_entity.pdbx_description
1 polymer ?
#
loop_
_entity_poly.entity_id
_entity_poly.type
_entity_poly.pdbx_seq_one_letter_code
_entity_poly.pdbx_strand_id
1 'polypeptide(L)'
;MNQELLDKAVALADRGYQVGFEREDDVNGNVIWVAFVPEMPSCCAQGNSAESAIEALKTVCEYYIYFLLKHGVPVPDPLPREQARDCARTTRAEAEVIKAE
;
A
#
# COMPACT_ATOMS: atom_id res chain seq x y z
N MET A 1 -14.06 17.06 2.69
CA MET A 1 -12.98 16.21 3.24
C MET A 1 -12.30 17.01 4.33
N ASN A 2 -12.05 16.43 5.51
CA ASN A 2 -11.54 17.19 6.66
C ASN A 2 -10.01 17.31 6.56
N GLN A 3 -9.49 18.50 6.28
CA GLN A 3 -8.07 18.71 5.97
C GLN A 3 -7.13 18.29 7.10
N GLU A 4 -7.52 18.50 8.36
CA GLU A 4 -6.70 18.12 9.53
C GLU A 4 -6.49 16.61 9.66
N LEU A 5 -7.50 15.81 9.29
CA LEU A 5 -7.39 14.35 9.30
C LEU A 5 -6.58 13.85 8.12
N LEU A 6 -6.59 14.59 7.01
CA LEU A 6 -5.86 14.26 5.79
C LEU A 6 -4.36 14.51 5.99
N ASP A 7 -4.00 15.63 6.60
CA ASP A 7 -2.62 15.94 6.99
C ASP A 7 -2.04 14.88 7.96
N LYS A 8 -2.83 14.50 8.98
CA LYS A 8 -2.49 13.37 9.85
C LYS A 8 -2.36 12.06 9.09
N ALA A 9 -3.24 11.79 8.14
CA ALA A 9 -3.20 10.57 7.35
C ALA A 9 -1.94 10.50 6.48
N VAL A 10 -1.53 11.61 5.86
CA VAL A 10 -0.28 11.71 5.08
C VAL A 10 0.94 11.50 5.98
N ALA A 11 0.99 12.16 7.14
CA ALA A 11 2.08 11.98 8.10
C ALA A 11 2.17 10.53 8.63
N LEU A 12 1.04 9.83 8.74
CA LEU A 12 0.99 8.42 9.11
C LEU A 12 1.38 7.52 7.94
N ALA A 13 0.96 7.83 6.73
CA ALA A 13 1.31 7.11 5.49
C ALA A 13 2.82 7.12 5.23
N ASP A 14 3.51 8.21 5.59
CA ASP A 14 4.94 8.39 5.41
C ASP A 14 5.82 7.57 6.39
N ARG A 15 5.22 6.87 7.35
CA ARG A 15 5.97 6.03 8.32
C ARG A 15 6.74 4.85 7.67
N GLY A 16 6.61 4.66 6.36
CA GLY A 16 7.38 3.69 5.59
C GLY A 16 6.76 2.29 5.59
N TYR A 17 5.46 2.22 5.29
CA TYR A 17 4.77 0.94 5.12
C TYR A 17 5.41 0.08 4.03
N GLN A 18 5.36 -1.22 4.28
CA GLN A 18 5.82 -2.22 3.33
C GLN A 18 4.82 -2.35 2.18
N VAL A 19 5.31 -2.49 0.96
CA VAL A 19 4.47 -2.70 -0.21
C VAL A 19 4.87 -4.02 -0.87
N GLY A 20 3.91 -4.92 -0.98
CA GLY A 20 3.99 -6.11 -1.82
C GLY A 20 3.47 -5.81 -3.22
N PHE A 21 4.07 -6.44 -4.23
CA PHE A 21 3.58 -6.36 -5.61
C PHE A 21 3.33 -7.76 -6.14
N GLU A 22 2.16 -7.98 -6.70
CA GLU A 22 1.83 -9.21 -7.40
C GLU A 22 1.56 -8.90 -8.86
N ARG A 23 2.07 -9.76 -9.73
CA ARG A 23 1.87 -9.66 -11.16
C ARG A 23 0.80 -10.68 -11.55
N GLU A 24 -0.31 -10.19 -12.09
CA GLU A 24 -1.39 -11.02 -12.58
C GLU A 24 -1.63 -10.79 -14.07
N ASP A 25 -2.25 -11.77 -14.72
CA ASP A 25 -2.65 -11.67 -16.12
C ASP A 25 -4.16 -11.42 -16.16
N ASP A 26 -4.57 -10.32 -16.78
CA ASP A 26 -5.98 -9.96 -16.98
C ASP A 26 -6.66 -10.93 -17.97
N VAL A 27 -8.00 -10.95 -17.97
CA VAL A 27 -8.82 -11.75 -18.89
C VAL A 27 -8.51 -11.49 -20.38
N ASN A 28 -7.93 -10.34 -20.71
CA ASN A 28 -7.50 -9.98 -22.06
C ASN A 28 -6.05 -10.40 -22.40
N GLY A 29 -5.34 -11.07 -21.47
CA GLY A 29 -3.93 -11.44 -21.63
C GLY A 29 -2.96 -10.27 -21.42
N ASN A 30 -3.40 -9.19 -20.77
CA ASN A 30 -2.55 -8.06 -20.40
C ASN A 30 -1.98 -8.28 -18.99
N VAL A 31 -0.72 -7.92 -18.78
CA VAL A 31 -0.11 -7.96 -17.46
C VAL A 31 -0.64 -6.79 -16.61
N ILE A 32 -1.19 -7.09 -15.44
CA ILE A 32 -1.57 -6.12 -14.41
C ILE A 32 -0.65 -6.29 -13.19
N TRP A 33 -0.39 -5.17 -12.53
CA TRP A 33 0.40 -5.09 -11.32
C TRP A 33 -0.51 -4.71 -10.16
N VAL A 34 -0.56 -5.56 -9.15
CA VAL A 34 -1.34 -5.35 -7.94
C VAL A 34 -0.39 -5.03 -6.81
N ALA A 35 -0.41 -3.79 -6.34
CA ALA A 35 0.32 -3.34 -5.17
C ALA A 35 -0.59 -3.44 -3.93
N PHE A 36 -0.08 -3.94 -2.83
CA PHE A 36 -0.84 -4.05 -1.59
C PHE A 36 0.04 -3.83 -0.37
N VAL A 37 -0.57 -3.34 0.72
CA VAL A 37 0.11 -3.23 2.02
C VAL A 37 -0.29 -4.44 2.86
N PRO A 38 0.64 -5.36 3.18
CA PRO A 38 0.31 -6.57 3.95
C PRO A 38 -0.27 -6.27 5.33
N GLU A 39 0.04 -5.09 5.88
CA GLU A 39 -0.45 -4.62 7.18
C GLU A 39 -1.86 -4.08 7.14
N MET A 40 -2.27 -3.63 5.95
CA MET A 40 -3.57 -3.08 5.68
C MET A 40 -4.16 -3.89 4.53
N PRO A 41 -4.69 -5.10 4.79
CA PRO A 41 -5.15 -6.01 3.74
C PRO A 41 -6.30 -5.43 2.89
N SER A 42 -6.99 -4.39 3.38
CA SER A 42 -7.99 -3.65 2.61
C SER A 42 -7.41 -2.50 1.76
N CYS A 43 -6.11 -2.25 1.84
CA CYS A 43 -5.40 -1.22 1.10
C CYS A 43 -4.55 -1.87 0.00
N CYS A 44 -5.19 -2.06 -1.15
CA CYS A 44 -4.57 -2.55 -2.37
C CYS A 44 -4.95 -1.65 -3.55
N ALA A 45 -4.06 -1.55 -4.53
CA ALA A 45 -4.27 -0.81 -5.75
C ALA A 45 -3.69 -1.59 -6.94
N GLN A 46 -4.33 -1.48 -8.09
CA GLN A 46 -3.91 -2.14 -9.32
C GLN A 46 -3.54 -1.11 -10.38
N GLY A 47 -2.53 -1.42 -11.18
CA GLY A 47 -2.05 -0.58 -12.27
C GLY A 47 -1.56 -1.42 -13.44
N ASN A 48 -1.46 -0.79 -14.61
CA ASN A 48 -0.91 -1.44 -15.81
C ASN A 48 0.63 -1.59 -15.76
N SER A 49 1.27 -0.95 -14.78
CA SER A 49 2.71 -0.98 -14.52
C SER A 49 2.96 -0.93 -13.01
N ALA A 50 4.12 -1.40 -12.56
CA ALA A 50 4.54 -1.32 -11.16
C ALA A 50 4.46 0.12 -10.61
N GLU A 51 4.97 1.10 -11.35
CA GLU A 51 4.91 2.52 -10.97
C GLU A 51 3.47 3.02 -10.81
N SER A 52 2.60 2.72 -11.77
CA SER A 52 1.18 3.12 -11.70
C SER A 52 0.46 2.49 -10.50
N ALA A 53 0.79 1.22 -10.18
CA ALA A 53 0.24 0.55 -9.01
C ALA A 53 0.74 1.20 -7.70
N ILE A 54 2.01 1.61 -7.64
CA ILE A 54 2.60 2.35 -6.51
C ILE A 54 1.91 3.69 -6.30
N GLU A 55 1.78 4.49 -7.36
CA GLU A 55 1.15 5.81 -7.26
C GLU A 55 -0.30 5.69 -6.80
N ALA A 56 -1.05 4.74 -7.37
CA ALA A 56 -2.41 4.46 -6.94
C ALA A 56 -2.44 3.99 -5.48
N LEU A 57 -1.50 3.14 -5.05
CA LEU A 57 -1.44 2.65 -3.68
C LEU A 57 -1.17 3.77 -2.67
N LYS A 58 -0.30 4.74 -2.99
CA LYS A 58 -0.05 5.90 -2.13
C LYS A 58 -1.33 6.66 -1.85
N THR A 59 -2.07 6.98 -2.90
CA THR A 59 -3.38 7.65 -2.77
C THR A 59 -4.34 6.78 -1.95
N VAL A 60 -4.48 5.49 -2.27
CA VAL A 60 -5.38 4.60 -1.52
C VAL A 60 -5.00 4.52 -0.03
N CYS A 61 -3.70 4.47 0.30
CA CYS A 61 -3.19 4.49 1.67
C CYS A 61 -3.62 5.75 2.44
N GLU A 62 -3.37 6.93 1.87
CA GLU A 62 -3.74 8.21 2.49
C GLU A 62 -5.24 8.27 2.76
N TYR A 63 -6.05 7.87 1.78
CA TYR A 63 -7.50 7.84 1.92
C TYR A 63 -7.95 6.79 2.95
N TYR A 64 -7.34 5.61 2.95
CA TYR A 64 -7.66 4.54 3.90
C TYR A 64 -7.40 4.97 5.34
N ILE A 65 -6.23 5.54 5.60
CA ILE A 65 -5.86 6.08 6.92
C ILE A 65 -6.80 7.23 7.30
N TYR A 66 -7.14 8.11 6.36
CA TYR A 66 -8.14 9.16 6.59
C TYR A 66 -9.49 8.58 7.03
N PHE A 67 -9.96 7.50 6.38
CA PHE A 67 -11.19 6.82 6.78
C PHE A 67 -11.07 6.17 8.15
N LEU A 68 -9.95 5.49 8.47
CA LEU A 68 -9.72 4.93 9.80
C LEU A 68 -9.83 6.01 10.88
N LEU A 69 -9.14 7.14 10.70
CA LEU A 69 -9.19 8.28 11.61
C LEU A 69 -10.60 8.87 11.73
N LYS A 70 -11.31 8.99 10.61
CA LYS A 70 -12.69 9.49 10.58
C LYS A 70 -13.65 8.59 11.35
N HIS A 71 -13.45 7.28 11.30
CA HIS A 71 -14.26 6.28 12.00
C HIS A 71 -13.77 6.00 13.42
N GLY A 72 -12.69 6.65 13.88
CA GLY A 72 -12.10 6.44 15.21
C GLY A 72 -11.43 5.07 15.36
N VAL A 73 -11.06 4.43 14.26
CA VAL A 73 -10.34 3.16 14.24
C VAL A 73 -8.84 3.44 14.32
N PRO A 74 -8.08 2.75 15.19
CA PRO A 74 -6.64 2.92 15.27
C PRO A 74 -5.96 2.49 13.97
N VAL A 75 -4.96 3.27 13.56
CA VAL A 75 -4.15 3.01 12.38
C VAL A 75 -3.04 2.02 12.78
N PRO A 76 -2.88 0.90 12.06
CA PRO A 76 -1.82 -0.06 12.36
C PRO A 76 -0.44 0.59 12.13
N ASP A 77 0.51 0.30 13.02
CA ASP A 77 1.91 0.74 12.86
C ASP A 77 2.64 -0.18 11.87
N PRO A 78 3.63 0.36 11.12
CA PRO A 78 4.32 -0.39 10.09
C PRO A 78 5.16 -1.55 10.64
N LEU A 79 5.18 -2.65 9.90
CA LEU A 79 5.86 -3.89 10.25
C LEU A 79 7.36 -3.66 10.11
N PRO A 80 8.17 -4.18 11.04
CA PRO A 80 9.61 -4.14 10.90
C PRO A 80 10.02 -4.86 9.62
N ARG A 81 11.01 -4.30 8.90
CA ARG A 81 11.45 -4.76 7.57
C ARG A 81 11.80 -6.25 7.47
N GLU A 82 12.13 -6.87 8.59
CA GLU A 82 12.47 -8.28 8.67
C GLU A 82 11.24 -9.20 8.53
N GLN A 83 10.06 -8.79 9.00
CA GLN A 83 8.84 -9.61 8.96
C GLN A 83 8.13 -9.57 7.61
N ALA A 84 8.24 -8.46 6.89
CA ALA A 84 7.57 -8.31 5.61
C ALA A 84 8.20 -9.11 4.46
N ARG A 85 9.48 -9.50 4.60
CA ARG A 85 10.12 -10.45 3.69
C ARG A 85 9.50 -11.85 3.75
N ASP A 86 8.85 -12.21 4.85
CA ASP A 86 8.28 -13.54 5.02
C ASP A 86 6.98 -13.71 4.22
N CYS A 87 6.17 -12.65 4.09
CA CYS A 87 5.02 -12.64 3.16
C CYS A 87 5.45 -12.76 1.69
N ALA A 88 6.58 -12.17 1.30
CA ALA A 88 7.10 -12.22 -0.06
C ALA A 88 7.72 -13.59 -0.46
N ARG A 89 7.82 -14.57 0.46
CA ARG A 89 8.37 -15.90 0.14
C ARG A 89 7.39 -16.87 -0.49
N THR A 90 6.09 -16.57 -0.48
CA THR A 90 5.07 -17.50 -1.02
C THR A 90 4.68 -17.19 -2.47
N THR A 91 4.87 -15.96 -2.94
CA THR A 91 4.73 -15.59 -4.35
C THR A 91 5.97 -14.81 -4.80
N ARG A 92 6.45 -15.11 -6.00
CA ARG A 92 7.68 -14.58 -6.62
C ARG A 92 7.55 -13.07 -6.87
N ALA A 93 7.69 -12.27 -5.82
CA ALA A 93 7.39 -10.84 -5.81
C ALA A 93 8.51 -10.06 -5.08
N GLU A 94 9.19 -9.17 -5.80
CA GLU A 94 10.23 -8.31 -5.24
C GLU A 94 9.57 -7.15 -4.49
N ALA A 95 9.77 -7.07 -3.17
CA ALA A 95 9.27 -5.97 -2.35
C ALA A 95 10.23 -4.78 -2.46
N GLU A 96 9.81 -3.71 -3.14
CA GLU A 96 10.51 -2.43 -3.12
C GLU A 96 9.94 -1.49 -2.07
N VAL A 97 10.86 -0.89 -1.31
CA VAL A 97 10.56 0.09 -0.27
C VAL A 97 10.34 1.43 -0.94
N ILE A 98 9.13 1.96 -0.86
CA ILE A 98 8.85 3.34 -1.25
C ILE A 98 9.59 4.25 -0.24
N LYS A 99 10.73 4.81 -0.63
CA LYS A 99 11.31 5.98 0.04
C LYS A 99 10.75 7.23 -0.63
N ALA A 100 10.07 8.07 0.14
CA ALA A 100 9.93 9.48 -0.21
C ALA A 100 11.21 10.19 0.25
N GLU A 101 11.96 10.77 -0.68
CA GLU A 101 12.98 11.81 -0.40
C GLU A 101 12.33 13.19 -0.41
#